data_AF-A0A7V9C5H8-F1
#
_entry.id   AF-A0A7V9C5H8-F1
#
_cell.length_a   1.000
_cell.length_b   1.000
_cell.length_c   1.000
_cell.angle_alpha   90.00
_cell.angle_beta   90.00
_cell.angle_gamma   90.00
#
_symmetry.space_group_name_H-M   'P 1'
#
loop_
_entity.id
_entity.type
_entity.pdbx_description
1 polymer ?
#
loop_
_entity_poly.entity_id
_entity_poly.type
_entity_poly.pdbx_seq_one_letter_code
_entity_poly.pdbx_strand_id
1 'polypeptide(L)'
;MTMTPEMVVHTREPGGDVEQPFEKPVILPSREDSDPARHAWADARFATDIMAEHGLFFALLMPPEVASKEREEALAFARTFTDLHTRIAASPPPERNDLKRFTGEVVEQMKPFIEYKAILGDAQRDGTLRSLVWPLFFDHTRREAERWAQRLGQLAAGEPEFERKEVAAFWDNIMEEHARFVAHLLDPDEVELIEEANSAAVVFQKLRKGGVGGAVAALVAEPGTVIKALTQHPETSAVLSAAQTILEFKTKAARDIEGARIKSIIDPRLADHVRREALKFVDEMERAV
;
A
#
# COMPACT_ATOMS: atom_id res chain seq x y z
N MET A 1 12.08 14.39 -18.67
CA MET A 1 12.59 15.03 -17.43
C MET A 1 13.60 14.06 -16.86
N THR A 2 14.90 14.33 -17.00
CA THR A 2 15.96 13.45 -16.47
C THR A 2 15.89 13.51 -14.94
N MET A 3 15.50 12.41 -14.30
CA MET A 3 15.50 12.30 -12.84
C MET A 3 16.93 12.54 -12.32
N THR A 4 17.07 13.28 -11.23
CA THR A 4 18.36 13.50 -10.56
C THR A 4 18.90 12.14 -10.06
N PRO A 5 20.23 11.96 -9.93
CA PRO A 5 20.85 10.71 -9.45
C PRO A 5 20.42 10.26 -8.05
N GLU A 6 19.55 11.03 -7.38
CA GLU A 6 19.07 10.86 -6.01
C GLU A 6 17.65 10.26 -5.96
N MET A 7 16.96 10.10 -7.09
CA MET A 7 15.63 9.49 -7.18
C MET A 7 15.67 8.28 -8.11
N VAL A 8 15.10 7.16 -7.65
CA VAL A 8 15.07 5.88 -8.34
C VAL A 8 13.64 5.58 -8.77
N VAL A 9 13.48 5.16 -10.03
CA VAL A 9 12.20 4.70 -10.59
C VAL A 9 12.13 3.20 -10.47
N HIS A 10 11.06 2.69 -9.87
CA HIS A 10 10.78 1.28 -9.68
C HIS A 10 9.56 0.88 -10.51
N THR A 11 9.77 -0.10 -11.37
CA THR A 11 8.76 -0.76 -12.20
C THR A 11 8.59 -2.23 -11.78
N ARG A 12 7.63 -2.95 -12.36
CA ARG A 12 7.40 -4.39 -12.12
C ARG A 12 8.60 -5.22 -12.52
N GLU A 13 9.22 -4.87 -13.65
CA GLU A 13 10.48 -5.45 -14.09
C GLU A 13 11.64 -4.53 -13.66
N PRO A 14 12.55 -4.97 -12.76
CA PRO A 14 13.63 -4.10 -12.29
C PRO A 14 14.46 -3.50 -13.42
N GLY A 15 14.45 -2.16 -13.55
CA GLY A 15 15.13 -1.43 -14.62
C GLY A 15 14.48 -1.54 -16.00
N GLY A 16 13.32 -2.19 -16.10
CA GLY A 16 12.50 -2.26 -17.31
C GLY A 16 11.53 -1.09 -17.46
N ASP A 17 10.91 -1.01 -18.63
CA ASP A 17 9.86 -0.03 -18.93
C ASP A 17 8.57 -0.32 -18.17
N VAL A 18 7.71 0.70 -18.03
CA VAL A 18 6.38 0.57 -17.42
C VAL A 18 5.47 -0.30 -18.29
N GLU A 19 4.96 -1.40 -17.74
CA GLU A 19 4.00 -2.30 -18.37
C GLU A 19 2.61 -1.67 -18.48
N GLN A 20 2.10 -1.54 -19.69
CA GLN A 20 0.77 -0.95 -19.95
C GLN A 20 -0.34 -2.01 -19.93
N PRO A 21 -1.56 -1.65 -19.48
CA PRO A 21 -2.02 -0.27 -19.22
C PRO A 21 -2.14 0.12 -17.74
N PHE A 22 -1.88 -0.78 -16.79
CA PHE A 22 -2.21 -0.54 -15.38
C PHE A 22 -1.02 -0.31 -14.45
N GLU A 23 0.21 -0.61 -14.87
CA GLU A 23 1.36 -0.36 -14.01
C GLU A 23 1.57 1.14 -13.81
N LYS A 24 1.70 1.55 -12.54
CA LYS A 24 2.23 2.87 -12.19
C LYS A 24 3.64 2.75 -11.61
N PRO A 25 4.62 3.54 -12.10
CA PRO A 25 5.95 3.54 -11.54
C PRO A 25 5.99 4.19 -10.16
N VAL A 26 6.75 3.60 -9.25
CA VAL A 26 7.01 4.14 -7.92
C VAL A 26 8.35 4.87 -7.95
N ILE A 27 8.38 6.10 -7.43
CA ILE A 27 9.59 6.93 -7.42
C ILE A 27 10.00 7.13 -5.96
N LEU A 28 11.19 6.67 -5.61
CA LEU A 28 11.72 6.69 -4.25
C LEU A 28 13.09 7.39 -4.23
N PRO A 29 13.51 8.02 -3.13
CA PRO A 29 14.88 8.48 -2.99
C PRO A 29 15.88 7.32 -3.12
N SER A 30 17.14 7.55 -3.48
CA SER A 30 18.17 6.49 -3.47
C SER A 30 18.39 5.95 -2.05
N ARG A 31 18.96 4.74 -1.91
CA ARG A 31 19.04 4.03 -0.62
C ARG A 31 19.79 4.80 0.45
N GLU A 32 20.81 5.54 0.05
CA GLU A 32 21.67 6.37 0.91
C GLU A 32 21.11 7.79 1.14
N ASP A 33 20.00 8.13 0.49
CA ASP A 33 19.40 9.46 0.60
C ASP A 33 18.69 9.64 1.95
N SER A 34 18.98 10.77 2.60
CA SER A 34 18.37 11.18 3.86
C SER A 34 17.84 12.61 3.83
N ASP A 35 17.64 13.22 2.66
CA ASP A 35 17.10 14.59 2.62
C ASP A 35 15.57 14.57 2.85
N PRO A 36 15.07 15.19 3.94
CA PRO A 36 13.64 15.19 4.25
C PRO A 36 12.76 15.76 3.14
N ALA A 37 13.27 16.66 2.30
CA ALA A 37 12.52 17.23 1.19
C ALA A 37 12.26 16.21 0.07
N ARG A 38 13.27 15.40 -0.30
CA ARG A 38 13.11 14.36 -1.31
C ARG A 38 12.19 13.24 -0.83
N HIS A 39 12.35 12.85 0.43
CA HIS A 39 11.46 11.89 1.09
C HIS A 39 10.03 12.41 1.17
N ALA A 40 9.81 13.67 1.59
CA ALA A 40 8.47 14.26 1.64
C ALA A 40 7.81 14.33 0.26
N TRP A 41 8.56 14.68 -0.78
CA TRP A 41 8.01 14.69 -2.13
C TRP A 41 7.62 13.28 -2.60
N ALA A 42 8.49 12.29 -2.39
CA ALA A 42 8.24 10.90 -2.78
C ALA A 42 7.03 10.32 -2.03
N ASP A 43 7.00 10.48 -0.71
CA ASP A 43 5.94 9.96 0.16
C ASP A 43 4.61 10.69 -0.14
N ALA A 44 4.62 12.01 -0.36
CA ALA A 44 3.41 12.75 -0.76
C ALA A 44 2.90 12.31 -2.15
N ARG A 45 3.80 12.12 -3.12
CA ARG A 45 3.43 11.64 -4.46
C ARG A 45 2.80 10.24 -4.38
N PHE A 46 3.41 9.33 -3.62
CA PHE A 46 2.92 7.97 -3.40
C PHE A 46 1.56 7.98 -2.69
N ALA A 47 1.49 8.64 -1.53
CA ALA A 47 0.29 8.67 -0.70
C ALA A 47 -0.91 9.27 -1.43
N THR A 48 -0.71 10.35 -2.21
CA THR A 48 -1.81 10.97 -2.97
C THR A 48 -2.32 10.10 -4.10
N ASP A 49 -1.47 9.30 -4.74
CA ASP A 49 -1.90 8.32 -5.74
C ASP A 49 -2.70 7.17 -5.10
N ILE A 50 -2.21 6.64 -3.97
CA ILE A 50 -2.90 5.63 -3.15
C ILE A 50 -4.27 6.15 -2.68
N MET A 51 -4.35 7.39 -2.18
CA MET A 51 -5.63 7.98 -1.75
C MET A 51 -6.60 8.23 -2.90
N ALA A 52 -6.11 8.59 -4.09
CA ALA A 52 -6.96 8.72 -5.27
C ALA A 52 -7.60 7.36 -5.63
N GLU A 53 -6.81 6.29 -5.58
CA GLU A 53 -7.26 4.93 -5.85
C GLU A 53 -8.22 4.41 -4.78
N HIS A 54 -7.99 4.71 -3.51
CA HIS A 54 -8.96 4.40 -2.45
C HIS A 54 -10.34 4.99 -2.75
N GLY A 55 -10.41 6.27 -3.14
CA GLY A 55 -11.69 6.91 -3.50
C GLY A 55 -12.37 6.20 -4.67
N LEU A 56 -11.59 5.78 -5.68
CA LEU A 56 -12.09 4.98 -6.80
C LEU A 56 -12.60 3.61 -6.34
N PHE A 57 -11.85 2.88 -5.50
CA PHE A 57 -12.23 1.54 -5.06
C PHE A 57 -13.47 1.56 -4.18
N PHE A 58 -13.60 2.53 -3.27
CA PHE A 58 -14.85 2.75 -2.54
C PHE A 58 -16.00 2.98 -3.50
N ALA A 59 -15.83 3.86 -4.49
CA ALA A 59 -16.87 4.09 -5.48
C ALA A 59 -17.24 2.79 -6.21
N LEU A 60 -16.29 2.00 -6.71
CA LEU A 60 -16.57 0.73 -7.40
C LEU A 60 -17.38 -0.25 -6.54
N LEU A 61 -17.18 -0.24 -5.22
CA LEU A 61 -17.88 -1.10 -4.26
C LEU A 61 -19.16 -0.48 -3.67
N MET A 62 -19.57 0.69 -4.13
CA MET A 62 -20.79 1.39 -3.71
C MET A 62 -21.76 1.49 -4.90
N PRO A 63 -22.69 0.53 -5.06
CA PRO A 63 -23.66 0.57 -6.15
C PRO A 63 -24.56 1.81 -6.01
N PRO A 64 -24.79 2.57 -7.10
CA PRO A 64 -25.55 3.82 -7.05
C PRO A 64 -27.01 3.64 -6.61
N GLU A 65 -27.57 2.44 -6.75
CA GLU A 65 -28.95 2.14 -6.33
C GLU A 65 -29.14 2.15 -4.81
N VAL A 66 -28.05 1.93 -4.05
CA VAL A 66 -28.11 1.75 -2.58
C VAL A 66 -27.18 2.67 -1.80
N ALA A 67 -26.15 3.24 -2.45
CA ALA A 67 -25.13 4.07 -1.81
C ALA A 67 -24.67 5.22 -2.74
N SER A 68 -25.61 5.86 -3.47
CA SER A 68 -25.28 6.93 -4.44
C SER A 68 -24.53 8.10 -3.82
N LYS A 69 -24.97 8.57 -2.66
CA LYS A 69 -24.37 9.72 -1.98
C LYS A 69 -22.93 9.43 -1.56
N GLU A 70 -22.71 8.31 -0.88
CA GLU A 70 -21.40 7.88 -0.41
C GLU A 70 -20.45 7.63 -1.59
N ARG A 71 -20.97 7.03 -2.66
CA ARG A 71 -20.25 6.87 -3.93
C ARG A 71 -19.81 8.21 -4.51
N GLU A 72 -20.68 9.20 -4.57
CA GLU A 72 -20.37 10.53 -5.11
C GLU A 72 -19.29 11.24 -4.28
N GLU A 73 -19.35 11.11 -2.95
CA GLU A 73 -18.31 11.59 -2.02
C GLU A 73 -16.97 10.88 -2.27
N ALA A 74 -16.96 9.55 -2.40
CA ALA A 74 -15.76 8.78 -2.74
C ALA A 74 -15.12 9.24 -4.05
N LEU A 75 -15.93 9.47 -5.09
CA LEU A 75 -15.47 10.00 -6.38
C LEU A 75 -14.95 11.43 -6.27
N ALA A 76 -15.50 12.25 -5.38
CA ALA A 76 -14.98 13.58 -5.10
C ALA A 76 -13.58 13.52 -4.47
N PHE A 77 -13.37 12.64 -3.48
CA PHE A 77 -12.03 12.39 -2.93
C PHE A 77 -11.06 11.87 -4.00
N ALA A 78 -11.48 10.92 -4.84
CA ALA A 78 -10.66 10.40 -5.93
C ALA A 78 -10.15 11.51 -6.86
N ARG A 79 -11.03 12.45 -7.26
CA ARG A 79 -10.66 13.63 -8.06
C ARG A 79 -9.72 14.56 -7.31
N THR A 80 -10.03 14.92 -6.07
CA THR A 80 -9.18 15.81 -5.25
C THR A 80 -7.76 15.28 -5.13
N PHE A 81 -7.60 13.98 -4.87
CA PHE A 81 -6.27 13.37 -4.74
C PHE A 81 -5.58 13.15 -6.08
N THR A 82 -6.32 12.91 -7.16
CA THR A 82 -5.75 12.88 -8.52
C THR A 82 -5.16 14.25 -8.88
N ASP A 83 -5.91 15.33 -8.68
CA ASP A 83 -5.44 16.70 -8.97
C ASP A 83 -4.24 17.08 -8.09
N LEU A 84 -4.26 16.70 -6.81
CA LEU A 84 -3.13 16.91 -5.91
C LEU A 84 -1.90 16.11 -6.34
N HIS A 85 -2.06 14.82 -6.67
CA HIS A 85 -0.99 13.98 -7.20
C HIS A 85 -0.37 14.58 -8.47
N THR A 86 -1.20 15.00 -9.43
CA THR A 86 -0.72 15.63 -10.67
C THR A 86 0.10 16.88 -10.40
N ARG A 87 -0.33 17.75 -9.48
CA ARG A 87 0.44 18.95 -9.10
C ARG A 87 1.78 18.62 -8.44
N ILE A 88 1.80 17.65 -7.53
CA ILE A 88 3.03 17.20 -6.85
C ILE A 88 3.99 16.59 -7.88
N ALA A 89 3.51 15.68 -8.73
CA ALA A 89 4.32 15.01 -9.73
C ALA A 89 4.91 15.97 -10.78
N ALA A 90 4.25 17.09 -11.06
CA ALA A 90 4.73 18.13 -11.97
C ALA A 90 5.74 19.09 -11.33
N SER A 91 5.94 19.03 -10.01
CA SER A 91 6.81 19.94 -9.25
C SER A 91 8.06 19.20 -8.76
N PRO A 92 9.21 19.88 -8.59
CA PRO A 92 10.37 19.29 -7.93
C PRO A 92 10.10 19.10 -6.42
N PRO A 93 10.98 18.38 -5.69
CA PRO A 93 10.98 18.37 -4.23
C PRO A 93 10.95 19.80 -3.64
N PRO A 94 10.24 20.03 -2.53
CA PRO A 94 10.13 21.36 -1.93
C PRO A 94 11.49 21.85 -1.42
N GLU A 95 11.68 23.16 -1.33
CA GLU A 95 12.80 23.69 -0.57
C GLU A 95 12.63 23.41 0.93
N ARG A 96 13.73 23.33 1.68
CA ARG A 96 13.69 23.05 3.13
C ARG A 96 12.81 24.02 3.91
N ASN A 97 12.80 25.30 3.52
CA ASN A 97 11.97 26.33 4.17
C ASN A 97 10.47 26.17 3.86
N ASP A 98 10.12 25.51 2.75
CA ASP A 98 8.74 25.24 2.32
C ASP A 98 8.23 23.87 2.79
N LEU A 99 9.10 23.00 3.31
CA LEU A 99 8.80 21.61 3.65
C LEU A 99 7.56 21.46 4.55
N LYS A 100 7.46 22.28 5.61
CA LYS A 100 6.32 22.26 6.53
C LYS A 100 5.01 22.69 5.86
N ARG A 101 5.07 23.68 4.96
CA ARG A 101 3.89 24.14 4.21
C ARG A 101 3.46 23.05 3.23
N PHE A 102 4.39 22.51 2.45
CA PHE A 102 4.15 21.44 1.47
C PHE A 102 3.49 20.20 2.11
N THR A 103 4.10 19.66 3.17
CA THR A 103 3.56 18.49 3.89
C THR A 103 2.20 18.80 4.53
N GLY A 104 2.05 19.99 5.13
CA GLY A 104 0.80 20.44 5.73
C GLY A 104 -0.35 20.49 4.73
N GLU A 105 -0.13 21.02 3.52
CA GLU A 105 -1.14 21.05 2.46
C GLU A 105 -1.69 19.66 2.13
N VAL A 106 -0.82 18.65 2.06
CA VAL A 106 -1.23 17.25 1.78
C VAL A 106 -1.99 16.66 2.97
N VAL A 107 -1.50 16.87 4.19
CA VAL A 107 -2.13 16.38 5.43
C VAL A 107 -3.54 16.97 5.60
N GLU A 108 -3.74 18.26 5.34
CA GLU A 108 -5.06 18.88 5.44
C GLU A 108 -6.08 18.27 4.46
N GLN A 109 -5.66 17.85 3.27
CA GLN A 109 -6.54 17.13 2.33
C GLN A 109 -6.85 15.71 2.79
N MET A 110 -5.97 15.08 3.58
CA MET A 110 -6.14 13.72 4.08
C MET A 110 -7.14 13.62 5.22
N LYS A 111 -7.22 14.63 6.09
CA LYS A 111 -8.15 14.67 7.23
C LYS A 111 -9.63 14.38 6.89
N PRO A 112 -10.27 15.07 5.93
CA PRO A 112 -11.67 14.79 5.60
C PRO A 112 -11.86 13.38 5.02
N PHE A 113 -10.84 12.81 4.38
CA PHE A 113 -10.95 11.45 3.85
C PHE A 113 -10.74 10.38 4.93
N ILE A 114 -9.90 10.65 5.94
CA ILE A 114 -9.81 9.83 7.17
C ILE A 114 -11.18 9.79 7.87
N GLU A 115 -11.82 10.96 8.03
CA GLU A 115 -13.14 11.06 8.65
C GLU A 115 -14.22 10.32 7.85
N TYR A 116 -14.23 10.49 6.52
CA TYR A 116 -15.10 9.72 5.62
C TYR A 116 -14.95 8.21 5.84
N LYS A 117 -13.71 7.71 5.91
CA LYS A 117 -13.43 6.29 6.13
C LYS A 117 -13.88 5.82 7.51
N ALA A 118 -13.76 6.66 8.54
CA ALA A 118 -14.23 6.35 9.89
C ALA A 118 -15.77 6.27 9.94
N ILE A 119 -16.45 7.33 9.52
CA ILE A 119 -17.92 7.43 9.54
C ILE A 119 -18.55 6.29 8.75
N LEU A 120 -18.10 6.04 7.51
CA LEU A 120 -18.68 5.00 6.69
C LEU A 120 -18.26 3.59 7.10
N GLY A 121 -17.09 3.44 7.73
CA GLY A 121 -16.71 2.19 8.37
C GLY A 121 -17.68 1.79 9.48
N ASP A 122 -18.08 2.76 10.31
CA ASP A 122 -19.08 2.53 11.37
C ASP A 122 -20.48 2.29 10.79
N ALA A 123 -20.88 3.06 9.78
CA ALA A 123 -22.14 2.86 9.07
C ALA A 123 -22.23 1.49 8.38
N GLN A 124 -21.11 0.96 7.87
CA GLN A 124 -21.07 -0.38 7.29
C GLN A 124 -21.17 -1.47 8.38
N ARG A 125 -20.63 -1.24 9.58
CA ARG A 125 -20.71 -2.19 10.70
C ARG A 125 -22.09 -2.28 11.31
N ASP A 126 -22.78 -1.15 11.44
CA ASP A 126 -24.13 -1.11 12.01
C ASP A 126 -25.24 -1.38 10.98
N GLY A 127 -24.88 -1.44 9.69
CA GLY A 127 -25.77 -1.78 8.58
C GLY A 127 -26.60 -0.60 8.04
N THR A 128 -26.29 0.63 8.44
CA THR A 128 -26.91 1.85 7.89
C THR A 128 -26.38 2.17 6.49
N LEU A 129 -25.12 1.85 6.19
CA LEU A 129 -24.58 1.83 4.83
C LEU A 129 -24.82 0.47 4.18
N ARG A 130 -25.39 0.46 2.98
CA ARG A 130 -25.54 -0.74 2.15
C ARG A 130 -24.56 -0.68 0.98
N SER A 131 -23.41 -1.32 1.13
CA SER A 131 -22.38 -1.40 0.10
C SER A 131 -21.72 -2.78 0.05
N LEU A 132 -20.82 -2.99 -0.91
CA LEU A 132 -19.95 -4.16 -1.01
C LEU A 132 -18.58 -3.94 -0.35
N VAL A 133 -18.40 -2.82 0.35
CA VAL A 133 -17.15 -2.50 1.03
C VAL A 133 -17.08 -3.27 2.36
N TRP A 134 -16.02 -4.03 2.59
CA TRP A 134 -15.81 -4.66 3.90
C TRP A 134 -15.51 -3.62 4.98
N PRO A 135 -16.06 -3.76 6.21
CA PRO A 135 -15.64 -2.93 7.34
C PRO A 135 -14.11 -2.91 7.55
N LEU A 136 -13.46 -4.04 7.31
CA LEU A 136 -12.01 -4.15 7.37
C LEU A 136 -11.31 -3.27 6.31
N PHE A 137 -11.89 -3.10 5.12
CA PHE A 137 -11.33 -2.23 4.07
C PHE A 137 -11.39 -0.75 4.47
N PHE A 138 -12.46 -0.32 5.15
CA PHE A 138 -12.53 1.02 5.75
C PHE A 138 -11.43 1.22 6.80
N ASP A 139 -11.27 0.29 7.74
CA ASP A 139 -10.23 0.37 8.76
C ASP A 139 -8.82 0.38 8.18
N HIS A 140 -8.60 -0.49 7.19
CA HIS A 140 -7.34 -0.67 6.49
C HIS A 140 -6.89 0.63 5.81
N THR A 141 -7.71 1.13 4.88
CA THR A 141 -7.38 2.35 4.14
C THR A 141 -7.36 3.59 5.04
N ARG A 142 -8.06 3.58 6.19
CA ARG A 142 -7.98 4.64 7.21
C ARG A 142 -6.61 4.64 7.89
N ARG A 143 -6.14 3.47 8.34
CA ARG A 143 -4.81 3.33 8.97
C ARG A 143 -3.69 3.79 8.04
N GLU A 144 -3.78 3.51 6.75
CA GLU A 144 -2.81 4.00 5.77
C GLU A 144 -2.83 5.52 5.67
N ALA A 145 -4.01 6.13 5.57
CA ALA A 145 -4.14 7.58 5.53
C ALA A 145 -3.61 8.25 6.81
N GLU A 146 -3.88 7.65 7.97
CA GLU A 146 -3.35 8.12 9.26
C GLU A 146 -1.83 8.00 9.33
N ARG A 147 -1.26 6.87 8.91
CA ARG A 147 0.20 6.68 8.87
C ARG A 147 0.86 7.66 7.91
N TRP A 148 0.31 7.87 6.71
CA TRP A 148 0.85 8.86 5.78
C TRP A 148 0.79 10.28 6.36
N ALA A 149 -0.28 10.62 7.08
CA ALA A 149 -0.39 11.93 7.72
C ALA A 149 0.67 12.10 8.82
N GLN A 150 0.90 11.06 9.63
CA GLN A 150 1.96 11.02 10.63
C GLN A 150 3.35 11.13 9.99
N ARG A 151 3.63 10.34 8.94
CA ARG A 151 4.90 10.34 8.23
C ARG A 151 5.23 11.70 7.64
N LEU A 152 4.27 12.34 6.99
CA LEU A 152 4.44 13.71 6.47
C LEU A 152 4.66 14.72 7.60
N GLY A 153 4.07 14.52 8.79
CA GLY A 153 4.35 15.31 9.98
C GLY A 153 5.78 15.16 10.50
N GLN A 154 6.33 13.94 10.53
CA GLN A 154 7.73 13.67 10.90
C GLN A 154 8.70 14.32 9.90
N LEU A 155 8.42 14.18 8.60
CA LEU A 155 9.21 14.82 7.55
C LEU A 155 9.16 16.34 7.65
N ALA A 156 8.02 16.93 8.02
CA ALA A 156 7.91 18.36 8.30
C ALA A 156 8.80 18.83 9.47
N ALA A 157 9.11 17.93 10.41
CA ALA A 157 10.03 18.17 11.51
C ALA A 157 11.50 17.90 11.13
N GLY A 158 11.77 17.42 9.91
CA GLY A 158 13.10 17.08 9.43
C GLY A 158 13.57 15.70 9.86
N GLU A 159 12.66 14.77 10.16
CA GLU A 159 12.94 13.40 10.60
C GLU A 159 12.66 12.40 9.45
N PRO A 160 13.66 12.07 8.61
CA PRO A 160 13.48 11.20 7.45
C PRO A 160 13.62 9.71 7.79
N GLU A 161 14.17 9.39 8.97
CA GLU A 161 14.45 8.02 9.40
C GLU A 161 13.15 7.24 9.65
N PHE A 162 13.24 5.92 9.50
CA PHE A 162 12.16 4.99 9.81
C PHE A 162 12.55 4.16 11.05
N GLU A 163 11.63 3.99 11.99
CA GLU A 163 11.81 3.06 13.11
C GLU A 163 11.48 1.64 12.65
N ARG A 164 12.44 0.72 12.68
CA ARG A 164 12.26 -0.65 12.14
C ARG A 164 11.08 -1.40 12.74
N LYS A 165 10.82 -1.20 14.03
CA LYS A 165 9.70 -1.86 14.72
C LYS A 165 8.34 -1.31 14.27
N GLU A 166 8.24 0.00 14.05
CA GLU A 166 7.03 0.65 13.55
C GLU A 166 6.72 0.15 12.13
N VAL A 167 7.72 0.20 11.23
CA VAL A 167 7.58 -0.23 9.83
C VAL A 167 7.13 -1.68 9.77
N ALA A 168 7.81 -2.58 10.49
CA ALA A 168 7.45 -3.99 10.50
C ALA A 168 6.02 -4.20 11.03
N ALA A 169 5.66 -3.59 12.16
CA ALA A 169 4.34 -3.79 12.76
C ALA A 169 3.20 -3.26 11.88
N PHE A 170 3.39 -2.09 11.25
CA PHE A 170 2.41 -1.51 10.34
C PHE A 170 2.23 -2.38 9.10
N TRP A 171 3.32 -2.64 8.38
CA TRP A 171 3.24 -3.34 7.10
C TRP A 171 2.92 -4.82 7.25
N ASP A 172 3.31 -5.49 8.34
CA ASP A 172 2.87 -6.86 8.60
C ASP A 172 1.33 -6.92 8.71
N ASN A 173 0.70 -5.91 9.34
CA ASN A 173 -0.76 -5.82 9.39
C ASN A 173 -1.37 -5.57 7.99
N ILE A 174 -0.81 -4.62 7.23
CA ILE A 174 -1.30 -4.29 5.88
C ILE A 174 -1.13 -5.49 4.93
N MET A 175 0.01 -6.17 4.96
CA MET A 175 0.27 -7.35 4.12
C MET A 175 -0.58 -8.55 4.51
N GLU A 176 -0.85 -8.77 5.81
CA GLU A 176 -1.85 -9.74 6.29
C GLU A 176 -3.22 -9.47 5.66
N GLU A 177 -3.68 -8.21 5.71
CA GLU A 177 -4.98 -7.79 5.21
C GLU A 177 -5.06 -7.88 3.68
N HIS A 178 -4.03 -7.47 2.94
CA HIS A 178 -3.97 -7.63 1.48
C HIS A 178 -4.08 -9.08 1.06
N ALA A 179 -3.35 -9.97 1.73
CA ALA A 179 -3.37 -11.40 1.41
C ALA A 179 -4.79 -11.97 1.61
N ARG A 180 -5.51 -11.53 2.66
CA ARG A 180 -6.93 -11.88 2.83
C ARG A 180 -7.84 -11.27 1.78
N PHE A 181 -7.65 -9.99 1.42
CA PHE A 181 -8.46 -9.35 0.38
C PHE A 181 -8.30 -10.08 -0.96
N VAL A 182 -7.07 -10.44 -1.34
CA VAL A 182 -6.81 -11.24 -2.54
C VAL A 182 -7.55 -12.58 -2.46
N ALA A 183 -7.41 -13.33 -1.36
CA ALA A 183 -8.09 -14.62 -1.20
C ALA A 183 -9.63 -14.52 -1.35
N HIS A 184 -10.24 -13.43 -0.87
CA HIS A 184 -11.70 -13.25 -0.92
C HIS A 184 -12.21 -12.66 -2.25
N LEU A 185 -11.33 -12.05 -3.05
CA LEU A 185 -11.67 -11.48 -4.35
C LEU A 185 -11.35 -12.43 -5.52
N LEU A 186 -10.59 -13.50 -5.28
CA LEU A 186 -10.40 -14.59 -6.23
C LEU A 186 -11.71 -15.37 -6.42
N ASP A 187 -11.91 -15.90 -7.64
CA ASP A 187 -13.00 -16.83 -7.89
C ASP A 187 -12.78 -18.11 -7.05
N PRO A 188 -13.82 -18.71 -6.45
CA PRO A 188 -13.69 -19.90 -5.61
C PRO A 188 -13.01 -21.10 -6.28
N ASP A 189 -12.97 -21.18 -7.61
CA ASP A 189 -12.26 -22.23 -8.34
C ASP A 189 -10.73 -22.01 -8.41
N GLU A 190 -10.21 -20.83 -8.06
CA GLU A 190 -8.76 -20.56 -7.99
C GLU A 190 -8.16 -21.12 -6.69
N VAL A 191 -8.42 -22.40 -6.41
CA VAL A 191 -8.16 -23.06 -5.11
C VAL A 191 -6.71 -22.90 -4.68
N GLU A 192 -5.75 -23.18 -5.56
CA GLU A 192 -4.33 -23.11 -5.24
C GLU A 192 -3.88 -21.66 -4.92
N LEU A 193 -4.40 -20.66 -5.63
CA LEU A 193 -4.08 -19.26 -5.38
C LEU A 193 -4.72 -18.74 -4.09
N ILE A 194 -5.93 -19.22 -3.78
CA ILE A 194 -6.60 -18.93 -2.51
C ILE A 194 -5.81 -19.52 -1.34
N GLU A 195 -5.31 -20.75 -1.46
CA GLU A 195 -4.45 -21.38 -0.46
C GLU A 195 -3.15 -20.60 -0.28
N GLU A 196 -2.47 -20.23 -1.37
CA GLU A 196 -1.24 -19.43 -1.32
C GLU A 196 -1.45 -18.07 -0.63
N ALA A 197 -2.53 -17.36 -0.97
CA ALA A 197 -2.88 -16.09 -0.35
C ALA A 197 -3.21 -16.25 1.15
N ASN A 198 -3.93 -17.31 1.54
CA ASN A 198 -4.22 -17.58 2.95
C ASN A 198 -2.96 -17.94 3.75
N SER A 199 -2.06 -18.74 3.20
CA SER A 199 -0.76 -19.04 3.83
C SER A 199 0.06 -17.77 4.04
N ALA A 200 0.12 -16.88 3.05
CA ALA A 200 0.76 -15.57 3.20
C ALA A 200 0.13 -14.75 4.34
N ALA A 201 -1.22 -14.72 4.43
CA ALA A 201 -1.92 -14.03 5.51
C ALA A 201 -1.55 -14.60 6.90
N VAL A 202 -1.42 -15.92 7.03
CA VAL A 202 -0.99 -16.56 8.28
C VAL A 202 0.43 -16.15 8.65
N VAL A 203 1.37 -16.17 7.69
CA VAL A 203 2.76 -15.75 7.92
C VAL A 203 2.81 -14.34 8.51
N PHE A 204 2.18 -13.36 7.84
CA PHE A 204 2.17 -11.97 8.31
C PHE A 204 1.45 -11.79 9.65
N GLN A 205 0.35 -12.53 9.88
CA GLN A 205 -0.31 -12.53 11.19
C GLN A 205 0.61 -13.00 12.32
N LYS A 206 1.48 -13.99 12.07
CA LYS A 206 2.46 -14.46 13.08
C LYS A 206 3.61 -13.48 13.24
N LEU A 207 4.13 -12.92 12.16
CA LEU A 207 5.21 -11.92 12.19
C LEU A 207 4.81 -10.68 12.99
N ARG A 208 3.56 -10.21 12.81
CA ARG A 208 2.98 -9.07 13.56
C ARG A 208 3.00 -9.25 15.08
N LYS A 209 3.00 -10.49 15.59
CA LYS A 209 3.11 -10.77 17.03
C LYS A 209 4.52 -10.51 17.60
N GLY A 210 5.50 -10.25 16.73
CA GLY A 210 6.77 -9.60 17.05
C GLY A 210 7.93 -10.51 17.45
N GLY A 211 9.15 -10.06 17.13
CA GLY A 211 10.43 -10.61 17.58
C GLY A 211 10.81 -11.98 17.01
N VAL A 212 11.85 -12.60 17.58
CA VAL A 212 12.27 -13.97 17.25
C VAL A 212 11.11 -14.96 17.40
N GLY A 213 10.24 -14.74 18.39
CA GLY A 213 9.04 -15.57 18.62
C GLY A 213 8.04 -15.51 17.46
N GLY A 214 7.86 -14.36 16.81
CA GLY A 214 7.00 -14.22 15.63
C GLY A 214 7.51 -15.02 14.42
N ALA A 215 8.82 -14.93 14.13
CA ALA A 215 9.45 -15.70 13.05
C ALA A 215 9.37 -17.21 13.31
N VAL A 216 9.63 -17.66 14.54
CA VAL A 216 9.46 -19.07 14.92
C VAL A 216 8.01 -19.51 14.80
N ALA A 217 7.05 -18.69 15.26
CA ALA A 217 5.63 -19.01 15.16
C ALA A 217 5.15 -19.07 13.69
N ALA A 218 5.68 -18.21 12.82
CA ALA A 218 5.42 -18.26 11.38
C ALA A 218 5.97 -19.55 10.77
N LEU A 219 7.22 -19.91 11.08
CA LEU A 219 7.84 -21.15 10.61
C LEU A 219 7.09 -22.40 11.09
N VAL A 220 6.57 -22.39 12.32
CA VAL A 220 5.78 -23.50 12.86
C VAL A 220 4.42 -23.62 12.17
N ALA A 221 3.76 -22.49 11.89
CA ALA A 221 2.44 -22.48 11.28
C ALA A 221 2.49 -22.80 9.77
N GLU A 222 3.47 -22.25 9.06
CA GLU A 222 3.58 -22.28 7.60
C GLU A 222 5.03 -22.64 7.17
N PRO A 223 5.53 -23.84 7.52
CA PRO A 223 6.94 -24.19 7.32
C PRO A 223 7.36 -24.14 5.85
N GLY A 224 6.52 -24.64 4.95
CA GLY A 224 6.81 -24.63 3.51
C GLY A 224 6.94 -23.20 2.97
N THR A 225 6.00 -22.33 3.30
CA THR A 225 5.96 -20.93 2.86
C THR A 225 7.17 -20.14 3.40
N VAL A 226 7.48 -20.27 4.69
CA VAL A 226 8.59 -19.55 5.32
C VAL A 226 9.95 -20.07 4.84
N ILE A 227 10.13 -21.40 4.71
CA ILE A 227 11.39 -21.96 4.18
C ILE A 227 11.59 -21.54 2.73
N LYS A 228 10.54 -21.55 1.90
CA LYS A 228 10.60 -21.08 0.51
C LYS A 228 11.05 -19.62 0.46
N ALA A 229 10.42 -18.74 1.24
CA ALA A 229 10.78 -17.33 1.33
C ALA A 229 12.26 -17.14 1.73
N LEU A 230 12.71 -17.83 2.78
CA LEU A 230 14.10 -17.76 3.25
C LEU A 230 15.08 -18.34 2.22
N THR A 231 14.68 -19.35 1.46
CA THR A 231 15.53 -19.92 0.39
C THR A 231 15.63 -18.96 -0.80
N GLN A 232 14.55 -18.26 -1.13
CA GLN A 232 14.53 -17.24 -2.19
C GLN A 232 15.33 -15.99 -1.80
N HIS A 233 15.32 -15.63 -0.50
CA HIS A 233 15.94 -14.41 0.03
C HIS A 233 16.81 -14.66 1.29
N PRO A 234 17.89 -15.46 1.19
CA PRO A 234 18.62 -15.99 2.36
C PRO A 234 19.40 -14.94 3.17
N GLU A 235 19.75 -13.81 2.56
CA GLU A 235 20.55 -12.74 3.18
C GLU A 235 19.69 -11.71 3.94
N THR A 236 18.41 -12.02 4.20
CA THR A 236 17.46 -11.06 4.76
C THR A 236 16.84 -11.54 6.07
N SER A 237 16.29 -10.62 6.87
CA SER A 237 15.49 -11.00 8.04
C SER A 237 14.20 -11.71 7.60
N ALA A 238 13.60 -12.53 8.47
CA ALA A 238 12.34 -13.22 8.15
C ALA A 238 11.22 -12.28 7.68
N VAL A 239 11.16 -11.06 8.22
CA VAL A 239 10.20 -10.02 7.80
C VAL A 239 10.50 -9.53 6.39
N LEU A 240 11.76 -9.20 6.09
CA LEU A 240 12.16 -8.71 4.76
C LEU A 240 12.04 -9.81 3.69
N SER A 241 12.37 -11.05 4.04
CA SER A 241 12.16 -12.23 3.19
C SER A 241 10.68 -12.43 2.85
N ALA A 242 9.79 -12.32 3.85
CA ALA A 242 8.34 -12.39 3.62
C ALA A 242 7.83 -11.20 2.78
N ALA A 243 8.35 -9.99 3.03
CA ALA A 243 8.02 -8.78 2.26
C ALA A 243 8.37 -8.92 0.77
N GLN A 244 9.56 -9.44 0.46
CA GLN A 244 10.00 -9.70 -0.91
C GLN A 244 9.16 -10.80 -1.56
N THR A 245 8.88 -11.88 -0.84
CA THR A 245 8.05 -12.99 -1.34
C THR A 245 6.63 -12.52 -1.70
N ILE A 246 5.98 -11.70 -0.85
CA ILE A 246 4.63 -11.19 -1.16
C ILE A 246 4.66 -10.14 -2.28
N LEU A 247 5.74 -9.37 -2.42
CA LEU A 247 5.93 -8.47 -3.55
C LEU A 247 6.02 -9.25 -4.87
N GLU A 248 6.77 -10.35 -4.91
CA GLU A 248 6.86 -11.24 -6.09
C GLU A 248 5.49 -11.84 -6.43
N PHE A 249 4.78 -12.38 -5.42
CA PHE A 249 3.43 -12.92 -5.58
C PHE A 249 2.49 -11.86 -6.18
N LYS A 250 2.45 -10.65 -5.61
CA LYS A 250 1.59 -9.56 -6.10
C LYS A 250 1.99 -9.08 -7.50
N THR A 251 3.29 -9.09 -7.83
CA THR A 251 3.77 -8.73 -9.17
C THR A 251 3.29 -9.75 -10.21
N LYS A 252 3.39 -11.05 -9.91
CA LYS A 252 2.84 -12.11 -10.77
C LYS A 252 1.32 -12.00 -10.88
N ALA A 253 0.62 -11.85 -9.75
CA ALA A 253 -0.84 -11.73 -9.72
C ALA A 253 -1.33 -10.54 -10.55
N ALA A 254 -0.67 -9.37 -10.46
CA ALA A 254 -1.01 -8.20 -11.26
C ALA A 254 -0.91 -8.48 -12.76
N ARG A 255 0.20 -9.08 -13.22
CA ARG A 255 0.38 -9.48 -14.62
C ARG A 255 -0.67 -10.49 -15.09
N ASP A 256 -1.04 -11.44 -14.24
CA ASP A 256 -1.98 -12.50 -14.58
C ASP A 256 -3.44 -12.04 -14.56
N ILE A 257 -3.83 -11.14 -13.63
CA ILE A 257 -5.14 -10.49 -13.62
C ILE A 257 -5.29 -9.59 -14.86
N GLU A 258 -4.30 -8.75 -15.14
CA GLU A 258 -4.27 -7.88 -16.32
C GLU A 258 -4.32 -8.67 -17.63
N GLY A 259 -3.64 -9.81 -17.68
CA GLY A 259 -3.64 -10.71 -18.82
C GLY A 259 -4.82 -11.68 -18.88
N ALA A 260 -5.84 -11.53 -18.03
CA ALA A 260 -7.01 -12.40 -17.95
C ALA A 260 -6.69 -13.91 -17.78
N ARG A 261 -5.65 -14.23 -17.00
CA ARG A 261 -5.20 -15.59 -16.68
C ARG A 261 -5.65 -16.09 -15.31
N ILE A 262 -6.22 -15.22 -14.47
CA ILE A 262 -6.79 -15.54 -13.16
C ILE A 262 -8.27 -15.14 -13.17
N LYS A 263 -9.14 -16.04 -12.72
CA LYS A 263 -10.55 -15.76 -12.47
C LYS A 263 -10.68 -15.00 -11.15
N SER A 264 -11.16 -13.77 -11.21
CA SER A 264 -11.35 -12.95 -10.01
C SER A 264 -12.31 -11.79 -10.29
N ILE A 265 -12.72 -11.12 -9.21
CA ILE A 265 -13.34 -9.80 -9.24
C ILE A 265 -12.35 -8.69 -8.83
N ILE A 266 -11.05 -8.94 -8.97
CA ILE A 266 -9.98 -7.99 -8.64
C ILE A 266 -9.81 -7.03 -9.82
N ASP A 267 -10.02 -5.73 -9.58
CA ASP A 267 -9.68 -4.70 -10.56
C ASP A 267 -8.16 -4.69 -10.80
N PRO A 268 -7.65 -4.67 -12.05
CA PRO A 268 -6.22 -4.63 -12.32
C PRO A 268 -5.48 -3.48 -11.62
N ARG A 269 -6.14 -2.33 -11.41
CA ARG A 269 -5.57 -1.20 -10.66
C ARG A 269 -5.41 -1.53 -9.18
N LEU A 270 -6.33 -2.30 -8.58
CA LEU A 270 -6.21 -2.77 -7.21
C LEU A 270 -5.03 -3.76 -7.07
N ALA A 271 -4.82 -4.63 -8.06
CA ALA A 271 -3.68 -5.55 -8.07
C ALA A 271 -2.33 -4.79 -8.11
N ASP A 272 -2.21 -3.76 -8.95
CA ASP A 272 -1.01 -2.91 -8.97
C ASP A 272 -0.86 -2.05 -7.70
N HIS A 273 -1.97 -1.55 -7.14
CA HIS A 273 -1.99 -0.79 -5.90
C HIS A 273 -1.35 -1.54 -4.73
N VAL A 274 -1.86 -2.74 -4.43
CA VAL A 274 -1.36 -3.53 -3.30
C VAL A 274 0.08 -4.02 -3.52
N ARG A 275 0.54 -4.10 -4.77
CA ARG A 275 1.92 -4.38 -5.17
C ARG A 275 2.83 -3.19 -4.87
N ARG A 276 2.43 -1.97 -5.24
CA ARG A 276 3.20 -0.75 -4.95
C ARG A 276 3.39 -0.54 -3.46
N GLU A 277 2.42 -0.91 -2.65
CA GLU A 277 2.52 -0.90 -1.19
C GLU A 277 3.46 -1.96 -0.64
N ALA A 278 3.48 -3.18 -1.22
CA ALA A 278 4.49 -4.18 -0.88
C ALA A 278 5.91 -3.73 -1.26
N LEU A 279 6.06 -3.04 -2.39
CA LEU A 279 7.33 -2.43 -2.78
C LEU A 279 7.76 -1.35 -1.78
N LYS A 280 6.83 -0.49 -1.36
CA LYS A 280 7.09 0.54 -0.35
C LYS A 280 7.49 -0.08 0.99
N PHE A 281 6.85 -1.17 1.41
CA PHE A 281 7.25 -1.94 2.58
C PHE A 281 8.70 -2.43 2.50
N VAL A 282 9.09 -3.05 1.38
CA VAL A 282 10.47 -3.52 1.17
C VAL A 282 11.46 -2.35 1.30
N ASP A 283 11.21 -1.24 0.61
CA ASP A 283 12.07 -0.04 0.67
C ASP A 283 12.20 0.53 2.10
N GLU A 284 11.07 0.70 2.80
CA GLU A 284 11.08 1.22 4.17
C GLU A 284 11.83 0.28 5.13
N MET A 285 11.64 -1.04 5.02
CA MET A 285 12.34 -2.02 5.87
C MET A 285 13.85 -2.08 5.63
N GLU A 286 14.27 -1.83 4.39
CA GLU A 286 15.68 -1.76 4.02
C GLU A 286 16.38 -0.50 4.56
N ARG A 287 15.63 0.58 4.76
CA ARG A 287 16.12 1.87 5.30
C ARG A 287 16.01 1.98 6.81
N ALA A 288 15.04 1.27 7.41
CA ALA A 288 14.72 1.47 8.81
C ALA A 288 15.90 1.14 9.73
N VAL A 289 16.04 1.94 10.78
CA VAL A 289 17.08 1.79 11.81
C VAL A 289 16.55 1.03 13.02
#